data_AF-A0A2P4S826-F1
#
_entry.id   AF-A0A2P4S826-F1
#
_cell.length_a   1.000
_cell.length_b   1.000
_cell.length_c   1.000
_cell.angle_alpha   90.00
_cell.angle_beta   90.00
_cell.angle_gamma   90.00
#
_symmetry.space_group_name_H-M   'P 1'
#
loop_
_entity.id
_entity.type
_entity.pdbx_description
1 polymer ?
#
loop_
_entity_poly.entity_id
_entity_poly.type
_entity_poly.pdbx_seq_one_letter_code
_entity_poly.pdbx_strand_id
1 'polypeptide(L)'
;MGVTNLWQILEPVRQPVSLSSLKGKTLAVDLSLWVCEAQTVKKMIGVVTKPHLRNLFFRYSFFTSMGIKLVFVMEGEAPKLKADTMSKRNEIRYGASNKHGAARTGRSFFKSVLKECLQLLECLGVPWVQAAGEAEAMCAYLNAKGHVDGCITNDGDVFLYGAQTVYRNFAMNSKVMYISR
;
A
#
# COMPACT_ATOMS: atom_id res chain seq x y z
N MET A 1 -9.62 -6.83 -3.23
CA MET A 1 -10.03 -6.62 -1.83
C MET A 1 -10.86 -5.36 -1.75
N GLY A 2 -11.58 -5.19 -0.65
CA GLY A 2 -12.58 -4.14 -0.47
C GLY A 2 -13.96 -4.60 -0.92
N VAL A 3 -14.87 -3.65 -1.15
CA VAL A 3 -16.26 -3.88 -1.58
C VAL A 3 -16.35 -4.86 -2.75
N THR A 4 -17.15 -5.92 -2.56
CA THR A 4 -17.39 -6.96 -3.56
C THR A 4 -17.96 -6.36 -4.85
N ASN A 5 -17.43 -6.78 -6.01
CA ASN A 5 -17.83 -6.35 -7.36
C ASN A 5 -17.67 -4.86 -7.69
N LEU A 6 -17.21 -4.01 -6.77
CA LEU A 6 -17.01 -2.57 -7.02
C LEU A 6 -16.16 -2.33 -8.26
N TRP A 7 -15.09 -3.09 -8.42
CA TRP A 7 -14.19 -2.97 -9.57
C TRP A 7 -14.82 -3.32 -10.91
N GLN A 8 -15.77 -4.26 -10.94
CA GLN A 8 -16.51 -4.58 -12.16
C GLN A 8 -17.46 -3.44 -12.54
N ILE A 9 -18.07 -2.81 -11.52
CA ILE A 9 -18.95 -1.65 -11.70
C ILE A 9 -18.15 -0.43 -12.19
N LEU A 10 -16.93 -0.22 -11.70
CA LEU A 10 -16.06 0.90 -12.08
C LEU A 10 -15.29 0.68 -13.39
N GLU A 11 -15.35 -0.51 -14.00
CA GLU A 11 -14.58 -0.80 -15.21
C GLU A 11 -14.91 0.14 -16.39
N PRO A 12 -16.17 0.56 -16.64
CA PRO A 12 -16.50 1.49 -17.73
C PRO A 12 -15.90 2.90 -17.57
N VAL A 13 -15.62 3.33 -16.34
CA VAL A 13 -15.06 4.66 -16.04
C VAL A 13 -13.53 4.64 -15.82
N ARG A 14 -12.93 3.45 -15.87
CA ARG A 14 -11.49 3.25 -15.74
C ARG A 14 -10.78 3.80 -16.99
N GLN A 15 -9.77 4.64 -16.78
CA GLN A 15 -8.95 5.17 -17.87
C GLN A 15 -7.50 4.68 -17.75
N PRO A 16 -6.84 4.29 -18.85
CA PRO A 16 -5.40 4.06 -18.84
C PRO A 16 -4.66 5.40 -18.72
N VAL A 17 -3.65 5.45 -17.87
CA VAL A 17 -2.84 6.64 -17.62
C VAL A 17 -1.37 6.28 -17.73
N SER A 18 -0.64 7.02 -18.56
CA SER A 18 0.82 6.84 -18.65
C SER A 18 1.48 7.43 -17.40
N LEU A 19 2.52 6.77 -16.89
CA LEU A 19 3.26 7.28 -15.74
C LEU A 19 3.85 8.67 -16.00
N SER A 20 4.22 8.97 -17.25
CA SER A 20 4.73 10.28 -17.65
C SER A 20 3.73 11.41 -17.40
N SER A 21 2.42 11.15 -17.51
CA SER A 21 1.38 12.15 -17.22
C SER A 21 1.23 12.47 -15.74
N LEU A 22 1.81 11.65 -14.85
CA LEU A 22 1.82 11.86 -13.41
C LEU A 22 3.02 12.69 -12.94
N LYS A 23 3.91 13.11 -13.84
CA LYS A 23 5.07 13.93 -13.47
C LYS A 23 4.61 15.20 -12.73
N GLY A 24 5.21 15.46 -11.58
CA GLY A 24 4.88 16.58 -10.70
C GLY A 24 3.73 16.30 -9.72
N LYS A 25 3.01 15.19 -9.87
CA LYS A 25 1.93 14.78 -8.97
C LYS A 25 2.47 14.20 -7.66
N THR A 26 1.71 14.39 -6.60
CA THR A 26 1.96 13.79 -5.28
C THR A 26 0.94 12.70 -5.02
N LEU A 27 1.38 11.48 -4.72
CA LEU A 27 0.49 10.32 -4.54
C LEU A 27 0.63 9.72 -3.15
N ALA A 28 -0.50 9.40 -2.51
CA ALA A 28 -0.52 8.64 -1.26
C ALA A 28 -0.42 7.14 -1.53
N VAL A 29 0.35 6.43 -0.71
CA VAL A 29 0.58 4.98 -0.85
C VAL A 29 0.38 4.28 0.49
N ASP A 30 -0.45 3.24 0.54
CA ASP A 30 -0.52 2.34 1.69
C ASP A 30 0.78 1.51 1.78
N LEU A 31 1.60 1.80 2.79
CA LEU A 31 2.87 1.11 3.01
C LEU A 31 2.67 -0.38 3.30
N SER A 32 1.64 -0.72 4.07
CA SER A 32 1.38 -2.08 4.50
C SER A 32 1.08 -2.99 3.30
N LEU A 33 0.32 -2.49 2.33
CA LEU A 33 -0.06 -3.22 1.14
C LEU A 33 1.17 -3.54 0.27
N TRP A 34 2.05 -2.57 0.07
CA TRP A 34 3.29 -2.76 -0.69
C TRP A 34 4.28 -3.72 -0.03
N VAL A 35 4.40 -3.67 1.29
CA VAL A 35 5.23 -4.61 2.05
C VAL A 35 4.69 -6.04 1.94
N CYS A 36 3.36 -6.21 2.02
CA CYS A 36 2.72 -7.52 1.84
C CYS A 36 2.98 -8.11 0.46
N GLU A 37 2.78 -7.31 -0.59
CA GLU A 37 3.02 -7.76 -1.96
C GLU A 37 4.44 -8.30 -2.13
N ALA A 38 5.44 -7.61 -1.57
CA ALA A 38 6.83 -8.04 -1.64
C ALA A 38 7.10 -9.38 -0.94
N GLN A 39 6.42 -9.66 0.18
CA GLN A 39 6.58 -10.91 0.94
C GLN A 39 5.94 -12.12 0.26
N THR A 40 4.90 -11.91 -0.55
CA THR A 40 4.18 -12.99 -1.26
C THR A 40 4.88 -13.49 -2.52
N VAL A 41 5.98 -12.86 -2.94
CA VAL A 41 6.72 -13.25 -4.15
C VAL A 41 7.54 -14.52 -3.89
N LYS A 42 6.94 -15.69 -4.16
CA LYS A 42 7.56 -17.03 -3.96
C LYS A 42 8.98 -17.15 -4.51
N LYS A 43 9.29 -16.50 -5.64
CA LYS A 43 10.61 -16.52 -6.29
C LYS A 43 11.71 -15.78 -5.51
N MET A 44 11.35 -14.91 -4.57
CA MET A 44 12.32 -14.16 -3.75
C MET A 44 12.62 -14.84 -2.41
N ILE A 45 11.78 -15.78 -1.99
CA ILE A 45 11.90 -16.49 -0.71
C ILE A 45 13.18 -17.34 -0.75
N GLY A 46 14.12 -17.06 0.16
CA GLY A 46 15.41 -17.76 0.27
C GLY A 46 16.53 -17.23 -0.65
N VAL A 47 16.22 -16.31 -1.57
CA VAL A 47 17.20 -15.70 -2.48
C VAL A 47 17.54 -14.26 -2.06
N VAL A 48 16.54 -13.53 -1.54
CA VAL A 48 16.68 -12.13 -1.12
C VAL A 48 16.44 -12.03 0.37
N THR A 49 17.40 -11.48 1.13
CA THR A 49 17.34 -11.41 2.61
C THR A 49 16.19 -10.54 3.12
N LYS A 50 15.92 -9.40 2.46
CA LYS A 50 14.88 -8.44 2.86
C LYS A 50 14.12 -7.90 1.63
N PRO A 51 13.22 -8.71 1.03
CA PRO A 51 12.53 -8.33 -0.20
C PRO A 51 11.61 -7.11 -0.02
N HIS A 52 11.08 -6.88 1.19
CA HIS A 52 10.29 -5.70 1.53
C HIS A 52 11.08 -4.40 1.36
N LEU A 53 12.29 -4.31 1.94
CA LEU A 53 13.15 -3.12 1.80
C LEU A 53 13.61 -2.93 0.37
N ARG A 54 14.07 -4.01 -0.27
CA ARG A 54 14.51 -3.99 -1.66
C ARG A 54 13.41 -3.44 -2.58
N ASN A 55 12.21 -4.02 -2.50
CA ASN A 55 11.12 -3.62 -3.38
C ASN A 55 10.62 -2.21 -3.05
N LEU A 56 10.53 -1.84 -1.78
CA LEU A 56 10.17 -0.48 -1.38
C LEU A 56 11.14 0.55 -1.97
N PHE A 57 12.45 0.32 -1.82
CA PHE A 57 13.49 1.19 -2.38
C PHE A 57 13.36 1.34 -3.89
N PHE A 58 13.30 0.24 -4.64
CA PHE A 58 13.24 0.31 -6.11
C PHE A 58 11.92 0.87 -6.62
N ARG A 59 10.80 0.61 -5.96
CA ARG A 59 9.51 1.22 -6.32
C ARG A 59 9.56 2.72 -6.08
N TYR A 60 10.02 3.16 -4.91
CA TYR A 60 10.21 4.58 -4.61
C TYR A 60 11.11 5.26 -5.64
N SER A 61 12.30 4.70 -5.89
CA SER A 61 13.27 5.23 -6.86
C SER A 61 12.69 5.34 -8.28
N PHE A 62 11.88 4.37 -8.70
CA PHE A 62 11.22 4.39 -9.99
C PHE A 62 10.24 5.57 -10.11
N PHE A 63 9.33 5.75 -9.14
CA PHE A 63 8.39 6.88 -9.15
C PHE A 63 9.09 8.24 -9.10
N THR A 64 10.11 8.39 -8.24
CA THR A 64 10.82 9.66 -8.11
C THR A 64 11.67 9.98 -9.35
N SER A 65 12.25 8.99 -10.02
CA SER A 65 12.92 9.18 -11.31
C SER A 65 11.98 9.69 -12.42
N MET A 66 10.67 9.47 -12.29
CA MET A 66 9.64 9.99 -13.19
C MET A 66 9.09 11.35 -12.74
N GLY A 67 9.62 11.92 -11.65
CA GLY A 67 9.18 13.18 -11.06
C GLY A 67 7.85 13.07 -10.31
N ILE A 68 7.46 11.87 -9.89
CA ILE A 68 6.27 11.62 -9.08
C ILE A 68 6.69 11.62 -7.60
N LYS A 69 6.02 12.43 -6.78
CA LYS A 69 6.26 12.50 -5.33
C LYS A 69 5.38 11.48 -4.62
N LEU A 70 5.91 10.79 -3.63
CA LEU A 70 5.16 9.82 -2.84
C LEU A 70 5.07 10.26 -1.39
N VAL A 71 3.89 10.03 -0.78
CA VAL A 71 3.66 10.11 0.66
C VAL A 71 3.19 8.74 1.11
N PHE A 72 3.91 8.12 2.05
CA PHE A 72 3.53 6.81 2.56
C PHE A 72 2.60 6.94 3.76
N VAL A 73 1.60 6.07 3.83
CA VAL A 73 0.67 6.00 4.95
C VAL A 73 0.92 4.71 5.71
N MET A 74 1.24 4.84 6.99
CA MET A 74 1.33 3.72 7.92
C MET A 74 -0.03 3.51 8.59
N GLU A 75 -0.46 2.26 8.64
CA GLU A 75 -1.70 1.87 9.31
C GLU A 75 -1.63 2.12 10.83
N GLY A 76 -2.75 2.60 11.39
CA GLY A 76 -2.97 2.84 12.81
C GLY A 76 -3.58 1.65 13.54
N GLU A 77 -4.31 1.94 14.61
CA GLU A 77 -5.03 0.89 15.34
C GLU A 77 -6.38 0.60 14.71
N ALA A 78 -6.63 -0.68 14.45
CA ALA A 78 -7.88 -1.14 13.85
C ALA A 78 -9.10 -0.78 14.73
N PRO A 79 -10.20 -0.27 14.16
CA PRO A 79 -11.48 -0.20 14.87
C PRO A 79 -11.93 -1.60 15.31
N LYS A 80 -12.50 -1.72 16.51
CA LYS A 80 -12.93 -3.00 17.11
C LYS A 80 -13.82 -3.85 16.17
N LEU A 81 -14.64 -3.20 15.35
CA LEU A 81 -15.54 -3.85 14.38
C LEU A 81 -14.83 -4.53 13.20
N LYS A 82 -13.62 -4.09 12.85
CA LYS A 82 -12.79 -4.68 11.79
C LYS A 82 -11.59 -5.46 12.32
N ALA A 83 -11.41 -5.54 13.64
CA ALA A 83 -10.30 -6.25 14.26
C ALA A 83 -10.23 -7.73 13.83
N ASP A 84 -11.37 -8.40 13.70
CA ASP A 84 -11.45 -9.79 13.25
C ASP A 84 -11.14 -9.95 11.76
N THR A 85 -11.68 -9.07 10.91
CA THR A 85 -11.40 -9.07 9.46
C THR A 85 -9.94 -8.73 9.19
N MET A 86 -9.36 -7.79 9.94
CA MET A 86 -7.93 -7.45 9.87
C MET A 86 -7.05 -8.55 10.45
N SER A 87 -7.48 -9.26 11.51
CA SER A 87 -6.75 -10.40 12.05
C SER A 87 -6.76 -11.58 11.07
N LYS A 88 -7.91 -11.90 10.46
CA LYS A 88 -8.03 -12.89 9.39
C LYS A 88 -7.23 -12.48 8.15
N ARG A 89 -7.25 -11.20 7.77
CA ARG A 89 -6.42 -10.63 6.69
C ARG A 89 -4.93 -10.72 7.05
N ASN A 90 -4.59 -10.53 8.33
CA ASN A 90 -3.25 -10.72 8.88
C ASN A 90 -2.82 -12.19 9.00
N GLU A 91 -3.75 -13.14 9.06
CA GLU A 91 -3.42 -14.57 9.05
C GLU A 91 -3.31 -15.10 7.62
N ILE A 92 -4.21 -14.69 6.73
CA ILE A 92 -4.22 -15.09 5.32
C ILE A 92 -3.03 -14.50 4.55
N ARG A 93 -2.66 -13.24 4.81
CA ARG A 93 -1.56 -12.57 4.09
C ARG A 93 -0.18 -12.87 4.65
N TYR A 94 -0.08 -13.26 5.93
CA TYR A 94 1.19 -13.37 6.65
C TYR A 94 1.42 -14.77 7.24
N GLY A 95 0.48 -15.70 7.02
CA GLY A 95 0.55 -17.09 7.45
C GLY A 95 -0.04 -17.35 8.84
N ALA A 96 -0.74 -18.47 9.00
CA ALA A 96 -1.07 -19.02 10.30
C ALA A 96 0.20 -19.54 11.01
N SER A 97 0.31 -19.30 12.31
CA SER A 97 1.44 -19.76 13.14
C SER A 97 1.41 -21.28 13.28
N ASN A 98 1.99 -22.00 12.33
CA ASN A 98 2.26 -23.43 12.47
C ASN A 98 3.68 -23.66 12.99
N LYS A 99 3.95 -23.27 14.25
CA LYS A 99 5.03 -23.87 15.04
C LYS A 99 4.62 -23.99 16.51
N HIS A 100 4.53 -25.24 16.96
CA HIS A 100 4.39 -25.60 18.37
C HIS A 100 5.63 -25.09 19.12
N GLY A 101 5.48 -24.02 19.89
CA GLY A 101 6.54 -23.47 20.75
C GLY A 101 6.88 -22.02 20.41
N ALA A 102 6.61 -21.12 21.37
CA ALA A 102 6.82 -19.67 21.36
C ALA A 102 5.84 -18.84 20.49
N ALA A 103 4.75 -18.41 21.13
CA ALA A 103 3.75 -17.47 20.64
C ALA A 103 4.27 -16.02 20.45
N ARG A 104 5.36 -15.81 19.69
CA ARG A 104 5.71 -14.48 19.16
C ARG A 104 4.98 -14.30 17.83
N THR A 105 3.71 -13.89 17.95
CA THR A 105 2.67 -13.79 16.92
C THR A 105 3.13 -13.13 15.61
N GLY A 106 2.68 -13.59 14.44
CA GLY A 106 3.01 -12.99 13.13
C GLY A 106 2.79 -11.48 13.02
N ARG A 107 1.88 -10.93 13.86
CA ARG A 107 1.67 -9.48 14.03
C ARG A 107 2.91 -8.73 14.55
N SER A 108 3.65 -9.28 15.52
CA SER A 108 4.85 -8.61 16.05
C SER A 108 5.99 -8.59 15.03
N PHE A 109 6.10 -9.66 14.23
CA PHE A 109 7.07 -9.71 13.13
C PHE A 109 6.71 -8.68 12.05
N PHE A 110 5.45 -8.60 11.63
CA PHE A 110 5.03 -7.63 10.62
C PHE A 110 5.22 -6.18 11.09
N LYS A 111 4.91 -5.86 12.35
CA LYS A 111 5.23 -4.54 12.92
C LYS A 111 6.73 -4.23 12.86
N SER A 112 7.60 -5.21 13.12
CA SER A 112 9.05 -5.04 12.97
C SER A 112 9.44 -4.75 11.52
N VAL A 113 8.86 -5.47 10.55
CA VAL A 113 9.10 -5.24 9.11
C VAL A 113 8.67 -3.84 8.69
N LEU A 114 7.49 -3.38 9.12
CA LEU A 114 7.02 -2.02 8.85
C LEU A 114 7.96 -0.97 9.45
N LYS A 115 8.47 -1.20 10.66
CA LYS A 115 9.44 -0.30 11.29
C LYS A 115 10.73 -0.18 10.49
N GLU A 116 11.25 -1.30 9.95
CA GLU A 116 12.41 -1.25 9.05
C GLU A 116 12.12 -0.46 7.78
N CYS A 117 10.92 -0.60 7.21
CA CYS A 117 10.49 0.17 6.05
C CYS A 117 10.41 1.67 6.36
N LEU A 118 9.88 2.06 7.53
CA LEU A 118 9.86 3.46 7.95
C LEU A 118 11.27 4.04 8.09
N GLN A 119 12.19 3.31 8.73
CA GLN A 119 13.58 3.74 8.85
C GLN A 119 14.22 3.98 7.48
N LEU A 120 13.93 3.11 6.50
CA LEU A 120 14.38 3.31 5.12
C LEU A 120 13.78 4.60 4.51
N LEU A 121 12.48 4.85 4.69
CA LEU A 121 11.84 6.06 4.19
C LEU A 121 12.43 7.33 4.83
N GLU A 122 12.71 7.30 6.13
CA GLU A 122 13.37 8.40 6.86
C GLU A 122 14.78 8.66 6.31
N CYS A 123 15.59 7.61 6.12
CA CYS A 123 16.92 7.74 5.51
C CYS A 123 16.87 8.31 4.08
N LEU A 124 15.81 8.03 3.34
CA LEU A 124 15.60 8.54 1.97
C LEU A 124 14.98 9.95 1.94
N GLY A 125 14.62 10.51 3.09
CA GLY A 125 13.95 11.82 3.18
C GLY A 125 12.51 11.81 2.66
N VAL A 126 11.85 10.65 2.69
CA VAL A 126 10.49 10.49 2.16
C VAL A 126 9.46 10.77 3.24
N PRO A 127 8.47 11.64 2.99
CA PRO A 127 7.41 11.89 3.96
C PRO A 127 6.54 10.64 4.14
N TRP A 128 6.22 10.36 5.40
CA TRP A 128 5.22 9.37 5.76
C TRP A 128 4.30 9.91 6.87
N VAL A 129 3.08 9.39 6.95
CA VAL A 129 2.09 9.78 7.95
C VAL A 129 1.53 8.55 8.65
N GLN A 130 1.20 8.71 9.92
CA GLN A 130 0.53 7.69 10.73
C GLN A 130 -0.99 7.88 10.61
N ALA A 131 -1.71 6.87 10.13
CA ALA A 131 -3.16 6.85 10.18
C ALA A 131 -3.63 6.60 11.62
N ALA A 132 -4.79 7.17 11.99
CA ALA A 132 -5.45 6.86 13.26
C ALA A 132 -6.08 5.45 13.25
N GLY A 133 -6.55 5.01 12.07
CA GLY A 133 -7.12 3.69 11.84
C GLY A 133 -6.58 3.08 10.55
N GLU A 134 -7.45 2.78 9.60
CA GLU A 134 -7.05 2.18 8.32
C GLU A 134 -6.23 3.15 7.45
N ALA A 135 -5.17 2.63 6.83
CA ALA A 135 -4.33 3.42 5.94
C ALA A 135 -5.11 3.96 4.73
N GLU A 136 -6.04 3.18 4.16
CA GLU A 136 -6.90 3.62 3.05
C GLU A 136 -7.75 4.83 3.39
N ALA A 137 -8.24 4.92 4.63
CA ALA A 137 -9.01 6.06 5.09
C ALA A 137 -8.15 7.34 5.14
N MET A 138 -6.90 7.22 5.58
CA MET A 138 -5.96 8.33 5.61
C MET A 138 -5.49 8.72 4.20
N CYS A 139 -5.25 7.75 3.31
CA CYS A 139 -5.00 8.01 1.89
C CYS A 139 -6.13 8.83 1.26
N ALA A 140 -7.38 8.37 1.45
CA ALA A 140 -8.57 9.05 0.95
C ALA A 140 -8.73 10.45 1.53
N TYR A 141 -8.50 10.62 2.84
CA TYR A 141 -8.53 11.92 3.50
C TYR A 141 -7.51 12.90 2.89
N LEU A 142 -6.26 12.46 2.68
CA LEU A 142 -5.23 13.29 2.05
C LEU A 142 -5.64 13.73 0.65
N ASN A 143 -6.27 12.83 -0.12
CA ASN A 143 -6.73 13.15 -1.47
C ASN A 143 -7.92 14.10 -1.48
N ALA A 144 -8.94 13.84 -0.65
CA ALA A 144 -10.12 14.68 -0.52
C ALA A 144 -9.80 16.11 -0.03
N LYS A 145 -8.74 16.27 0.76
CA LYS A 145 -8.24 17.58 1.23
C LYS A 145 -7.26 18.27 0.27
N GLY A 146 -6.90 17.63 -0.84
CA GLY A 146 -5.96 18.18 -1.82
C GLY A 146 -4.49 18.20 -1.36
N HIS A 147 -4.14 17.43 -0.32
CA HIS A 147 -2.74 17.25 0.08
C HIS A 147 -1.99 16.33 -0.89
N VAL A 148 -2.71 15.41 -1.53
CA VAL A 148 -2.22 14.55 -2.61
C VAL A 148 -3.17 14.57 -3.80
N ASP A 149 -2.63 14.37 -4.99
CA ASP A 149 -3.39 14.32 -6.24
C ASP A 149 -4.13 12.98 -6.45
N GLY A 150 -3.76 11.93 -5.73
CA GLY A 150 -4.45 10.64 -5.76
C GLY A 150 -3.83 9.57 -4.87
N CYS A 151 -4.48 8.41 -4.81
CA CYS A 151 -4.08 7.29 -3.97
C CYS A 151 -3.67 6.09 -4.83
N ILE A 152 -2.53 5.47 -4.55
CA ILE A 152 -2.14 4.20 -5.18
C ILE A 152 -2.61 3.05 -4.29
N THR A 153 -3.65 2.34 -4.73
CA THR A 153 -4.16 1.17 -4.01
C THR A 153 -4.92 0.20 -4.92
N ASN A 154 -4.94 -1.07 -4.51
CA ASN A 154 -5.78 -2.12 -5.09
C ASN A 154 -7.00 -2.44 -4.20
N ASP A 155 -7.18 -1.72 -3.09
CA ASP A 155 -8.34 -1.83 -2.22
C ASP A 155 -9.40 -0.78 -2.61
N GLY A 156 -10.63 -1.25 -2.83
CA GLY A 156 -11.74 -0.39 -3.29
C GLY A 156 -12.34 0.47 -2.18
N ASP A 157 -12.07 0.15 -0.92
CA ASP A 157 -12.64 0.85 0.24
C ASP A 157 -12.20 2.33 0.30
N VAL A 158 -11.11 2.68 -0.36
CA VAL A 158 -10.60 4.06 -0.47
C VAL A 158 -11.64 5.04 -1.06
N PHE A 159 -12.50 4.57 -1.96
CA PHE A 159 -13.59 5.40 -2.51
C PHE A 159 -14.67 5.66 -1.47
N LEU A 160 -14.98 4.69 -0.60
CA LEU A 160 -15.97 4.83 0.46
C LEU A 160 -15.50 5.82 1.52
N TYR A 161 -14.19 5.99 1.69
CA TYR A 161 -13.59 7.02 2.54
C TYR A 161 -13.49 8.40 1.86
N GLY A 162 -13.89 8.52 0.60
CA GLY A 162 -13.99 9.81 -0.11
C GLY A 162 -12.81 10.18 -1.00
N ALA A 163 -11.96 9.22 -1.41
CA ALA A 163 -10.97 9.49 -2.45
C ALA A 163 -11.64 9.90 -3.76
N GLN A 164 -11.06 10.90 -4.41
CA GLN A 164 -11.49 11.42 -5.71
C GLN A 164 -10.69 10.82 -6.86
N THR A 165 -9.48 10.33 -6.61
CA THR A 165 -8.60 9.79 -7.65
C THR A 165 -7.82 8.59 -7.13
N VAL A 166 -8.04 7.44 -7.75
CA VAL A 166 -7.41 6.18 -7.35
C VAL A 166 -6.66 5.58 -8.53
N TYR A 167 -5.39 5.23 -8.30
CA TYR A 167 -4.52 4.57 -9.25
C TYR A 167 -4.32 3.10 -8.86
N ARG A 168 -4.64 2.20 -9.80
CA ARG A 168 -4.64 0.74 -9.59
C ARG A 168 -3.70 0.01 -10.54
N ASN A 169 -3.35 -1.23 -10.18
CA ASN A 169 -2.59 -2.16 -11.00
C ASN A 169 -1.19 -1.65 -11.35
N PHE A 170 -0.46 -1.18 -10.33
CA PHE A 170 0.94 -0.85 -10.49
C PHE A 170 1.77 -2.12 -10.74
N ALA A 171 2.38 -2.21 -11.91
CA ALA A 171 3.50 -3.11 -12.16
C ALA A 171 4.70 -2.31 -12.65
N MET A 172 5.88 -2.54 -12.04
CA MET A 172 7.11 -1.85 -12.45
C MET A 172 7.51 -2.12 -13.91
N ASN A 173 7.02 -3.21 -14.50
CA ASN A 173 7.25 -3.57 -15.90
C ASN A 173 6.29 -2.87 -16.88
N SER A 174 5.21 -2.24 -16.40
CA SER A 174 4.23 -1.54 -17.23
C SER A 174 4.36 -0.04 -17.07
N LYS A 175 4.59 0.69 -18.17
CA LYS A 175 4.58 2.17 -18.18
C LYS A 175 3.18 2.80 -18.03
N VAL A 176 2.17 1.96 -17.80
CA VAL A 176 0.74 2.33 -17.75
C VAL A 176 0.18 1.94 -16.39
N MET A 177 -0.50 2.88 -15.76
CA MET A 177 -1.39 2.65 -14.62
C MET A 177 -2.83 2.85 -15.06
N TYR A 178 -3.78 2.50 -14.21
CA TYR A 178 -5.18 2.78 -14.47
C TYR A 178 -5.74 3.69 -13.41
N ILE A 179 -6.43 4.75 -13.83
CA ILE A 179 -7.11 5.70 -12.97
C ILE A 179 -8.61 5.39 -12.95
N SER A 180 -9.20 5.52 -11.77
CA SER A 180 -10.64 5.59 -11.57
C SER A 180 -10.92 6.90 -10.82
N ARG A 181 -11.85 7.70 -11.37
CA ARG A 181 -12.33 8.96 -10.80
C ARG A 181 -13.81 8.82 -10.48
#